data_AF-A0A7C6S032-F1
#
_entry.id   AF-A0A7C6S032-F1
#
_cell.length_a   1.000
_cell.length_b   1.000
_cell.length_c   1.000
_cell.angle_alpha   90.00
_cell.angle_beta   90.00
_cell.angle_gamma   90.00
#
_symmetry.space_group_name_H-M   'P 1'
#
loop_
_entity.id
_entity.type
_entity.pdbx_description
1 polymer ?
#
loop_
_entity_poly.entity_id
_entity_poly.type
_entity_poly.pdbx_seq_one_letter_code
_entity_poly.pdbx_strand_id
1 'polypeptide(L)'
;MKVKGIHHISTIVGHPQENVDFYTSLMGLRLIKRAVNFDDANTYHFYYGNKTADPGTIITFFPWNNRAKEGRLGGGQVARTTYAIPKGSRDFWIKRLDDFKVSYEVVKRFDEEFILFKDKSNIQNELVETDFGKMNDYEYNGVNKENAIKGFYGALLYSKKPTETKNFFINVFKANLINENNNYYRLSFDSEIGKYVDLDKKSYEQGRLSIGTVHHLALTVSNEDLYKYKEAVEAMGIFVSDVKNRDFFESVYFREPGGTIIELASETSGFIEKEIDDEGLDLYLPEHFEEKRIELEEELTPIFVTPVKELKDYPYTNRKEYLMYEYHQSLLSKINNFAKIAKERELTKEEIKERELTRNKYIENIRNGFMGLVDSIKVEDEKGEVKPLSEIKKGEIIQ
;
A
#
# COMPACT_ATOMS: atom_id res chain seq x y z
N MET A 1 -2.59 20.46 -24.11
CA MET A 1 -1.93 19.21 -23.70
C MET A 1 -0.70 19.55 -22.89
N LYS A 2 -0.86 19.57 -21.57
CA LYS A 2 0.22 19.73 -20.61
C LYS A 2 -0.05 18.83 -19.41
N VAL A 3 0.95 18.03 -19.03
CA VAL A 3 0.97 17.33 -17.73
C VAL A 3 1.53 18.28 -16.67
N LYS A 4 0.85 18.40 -15.53
CA LYS A 4 1.31 19.24 -14.41
C LYS A 4 2.35 18.53 -13.55
N GLY A 5 2.10 17.28 -13.19
CA GLY A 5 2.97 16.48 -12.33
C GLY A 5 2.34 15.13 -12.00
N ILE A 6 2.90 14.42 -11.02
CA ILE A 6 2.29 13.19 -10.48
C ILE A 6 0.98 13.56 -9.80
N HIS A 7 -0.10 12.85 -10.14
CA HIS A 7 -1.38 12.96 -9.45
C HIS A 7 -1.41 12.05 -8.22
N HIS A 8 -1.20 10.76 -8.45
CA HIS A 8 -1.18 9.73 -7.43
C HIS A 8 -0.36 8.53 -7.90
N ILE A 9 -0.03 7.62 -6.98
CA ILE A 9 0.61 6.34 -7.29
C ILE A 9 -0.23 5.25 -6.64
N SER A 10 -0.56 4.19 -7.38
CA SER A 10 -1.35 3.07 -6.86
C SER A 10 -0.52 1.81 -6.75
N THR A 11 -0.63 1.12 -5.62
CA THR A 11 0.26 0.03 -5.24
C THR A 11 -0.51 -1.19 -4.77
N ILE A 12 0.01 -2.40 -5.05
CA ILE A 12 -0.58 -3.65 -4.57
C ILE A 12 0.22 -4.14 -3.37
N VAL A 13 -0.47 -4.38 -2.26
CA VAL A 13 0.12 -4.76 -0.96
C VAL A 13 -0.59 -5.99 -0.40
N GLY A 14 -0.05 -6.52 0.70
CA GLY A 14 -0.64 -7.65 1.43
C GLY A 14 -1.69 -7.18 2.44
N HIS A 15 -1.42 -7.42 3.72
CA HIS A 15 -2.42 -7.26 4.78
C HIS A 15 -2.86 -5.79 4.96
N PRO A 16 -4.18 -5.51 5.02
CA PRO A 16 -4.70 -4.13 5.09
C PRO A 16 -4.28 -3.38 6.36
N GLN A 17 -4.32 -4.01 7.54
CA GLN A 17 -3.89 -3.34 8.79
C GLN A 17 -2.38 -3.06 8.80
N GLU A 18 -1.55 -3.92 8.17
CA GLU A 18 -0.10 -3.68 8.12
C GLU A 18 0.21 -2.45 7.25
N ASN A 19 -0.56 -2.28 6.17
CA ASN A 19 -0.52 -1.09 5.34
C ASN A 19 -0.97 0.16 6.11
N VAL A 20 -2.10 0.10 6.82
CA VAL A 20 -2.58 1.23 7.64
C VAL A 20 -1.53 1.63 8.67
N ASP A 21 -1.00 0.69 9.44
CA ASP A 21 0.02 0.96 10.47
C ASP A 21 1.28 1.59 9.83
N PHE A 22 1.73 1.09 8.68
CA PHE A 22 2.92 1.62 8.02
C PHE A 22 2.70 3.05 7.53
N TYR A 23 1.64 3.29 6.76
CA TYR A 23 1.44 4.57 6.08
C TYR A 23 0.89 5.67 6.99
N THR A 24 0.14 5.33 8.04
CA THR A 24 -0.31 6.29 9.06
C THR A 24 0.71 6.42 10.19
N SER A 25 1.02 5.33 10.89
CA SER A 25 1.82 5.40 12.11
C SER A 25 3.30 5.56 11.83
N LEU A 26 3.91 4.90 10.84
CA LEU A 26 5.32 5.14 10.53
C LEU A 26 5.50 6.38 9.64
N MET A 27 4.79 6.45 8.51
CA MET A 27 4.97 7.54 7.54
C MET A 27 4.24 8.84 7.89
N GLY A 28 3.33 8.83 8.86
CA GLY A 28 2.60 10.04 9.28
C GLY A 28 1.61 10.58 8.25
N LEU A 29 1.21 9.78 7.25
CA LEU A 29 0.25 10.21 6.24
C LEU A 29 -1.17 10.14 6.79
N ARG A 30 -2.02 11.04 6.31
CA ARG A 30 -3.45 11.04 6.64
C ARG A 30 -4.14 9.97 5.83
N LEU A 31 -4.92 9.09 6.45
CA LEU A 31 -5.89 8.29 5.70
C LEU A 31 -6.97 9.26 5.17
N ILE A 32 -7.07 9.38 3.86
CA ILE A 32 -8.02 10.27 3.19
C ILE A 32 -9.35 9.56 3.00
N LYS A 33 -9.27 8.30 2.59
CA LYS A 33 -10.45 7.49 2.28
C LYS A 33 -10.14 6.01 2.44
N ARG A 34 -11.06 5.33 3.11
CA ARG A 34 -11.23 3.89 3.04
C ARG A 34 -12.37 3.59 2.07
N ALA A 35 -12.04 3.07 0.89
CA ALA A 35 -13.01 2.68 -0.13
C ALA A 35 -12.87 1.20 -0.49
N VAL A 36 -13.75 0.71 -1.35
CA VAL A 36 -13.53 -0.51 -2.12
C VAL A 36 -13.04 -0.18 -3.53
N ASN A 37 -12.32 -1.11 -4.17
CA ASN A 37 -11.89 -0.94 -5.55
C ASN A 37 -13.13 -0.89 -6.47
N PHE A 38 -13.17 0.12 -7.33
CA PHE A 38 -14.28 0.38 -8.26
C PHE A 38 -14.53 -0.76 -9.25
N ASP A 39 -13.51 -1.57 -9.52
CA ASP A 39 -13.58 -2.71 -10.43
C ASP A 39 -13.76 -4.06 -9.66
N ASP A 40 -13.50 -4.11 -8.35
CA ASP A 40 -13.68 -5.31 -7.48
C ASP A 40 -13.96 -4.91 -6.02
N ALA A 41 -15.22 -5.00 -5.60
CA ALA A 41 -15.63 -4.56 -4.26
C ALA A 41 -15.05 -5.39 -3.09
N ASN A 42 -14.52 -6.59 -3.36
CA ASN A 42 -13.93 -7.46 -2.33
C ASN A 42 -12.52 -7.01 -1.90
N THR A 43 -11.96 -6.02 -2.59
CA THR A 43 -10.63 -5.49 -2.34
C THR A 43 -10.77 -4.05 -1.87
N TYR A 44 -10.15 -3.71 -0.72
CA TYR A 44 -10.07 -2.31 -0.29
C TYR A 44 -9.32 -1.45 -1.31
N HIS A 45 -9.59 -0.15 -1.26
CA HIS A 45 -8.81 0.88 -1.91
C HIS A 45 -8.56 1.98 -0.88
N PHE A 46 -7.36 1.96 -0.29
CA PHE A 46 -6.95 3.00 0.67
C PHE A 46 -6.32 4.16 -0.06
N TYR A 47 -6.64 5.37 0.38
CA TYR A 47 -6.04 6.61 -0.10
C TYR A 47 -5.36 7.30 1.07
N TYR A 48 -4.06 7.56 0.97
CA TYR A 48 -3.31 8.34 1.96
C TYR A 48 -2.73 9.58 1.30
N GLY A 49 -2.57 10.66 2.06
CA GLY A 49 -2.00 11.89 1.52
C GLY A 49 -1.64 12.92 2.59
N ASN A 50 -1.46 14.15 2.15
CA ASN A 50 -1.29 15.29 3.05
C ASN A 50 -2.64 15.70 3.69
N LYS A 51 -2.63 16.76 4.50
CA LYS A 51 -3.84 17.28 5.17
C LYS A 51 -5.05 17.46 4.25
N THR A 52 -4.84 17.95 3.03
CA THR A 52 -5.90 18.38 2.10
C THR A 52 -6.13 17.43 0.94
N ALA A 53 -5.42 16.30 0.90
CA ALA A 53 -5.45 15.35 -0.22
C ALA A 53 -5.11 16.00 -1.58
N ASP A 54 -4.08 16.85 -1.60
CA ASP A 54 -3.68 17.54 -2.84
C ASP A 54 -3.10 16.53 -3.86
N PRO A 55 -3.35 16.72 -5.18
CA PRO A 55 -2.63 15.98 -6.22
C PRO A 55 -1.11 16.07 -6.04
N GLY A 56 -0.43 14.94 -6.24
CA GLY A 56 1.01 14.81 -5.99
C GLY A 56 1.35 14.48 -4.54
N THR A 57 0.35 14.29 -3.68
CA THR A 57 0.54 13.78 -2.31
C THR A 57 -0.11 12.41 -2.09
N ILE A 58 -0.98 11.99 -3.01
CA ILE A 58 -1.86 10.84 -2.81
C ILE A 58 -1.14 9.53 -3.19
N ILE A 59 -0.97 8.64 -2.23
CA ILE A 59 -0.55 7.24 -2.46
C ILE A 59 -1.74 6.34 -2.15
N THR A 60 -2.03 5.38 -3.03
CA THR A 60 -3.16 4.47 -2.84
C THR A 60 -2.76 3.01 -2.87
N PHE A 61 -3.56 2.18 -2.20
CA PHE A 61 -3.24 0.78 -1.99
C PHE A 61 -4.43 -0.15 -2.23
N PHE A 62 -4.13 -1.26 -2.91
CA PHE A 62 -4.98 -2.43 -3.04
C PHE A 62 -4.38 -3.56 -2.18
N PRO A 63 -4.86 -3.79 -0.95
CA PRO A 63 -4.47 -4.94 -0.16
C PRO A 63 -5.10 -6.19 -0.74
N TRP A 64 -4.30 -6.99 -1.43
CA TRP A 64 -4.73 -8.27 -1.97
C TRP A 64 -4.62 -9.35 -0.91
N ASN A 65 -5.52 -10.33 -1.00
CA ASN A 65 -5.50 -11.50 -0.16
C ASN A 65 -4.12 -12.20 -0.24
N ASN A 66 -3.64 -12.67 0.91
CA ASN A 66 -2.38 -13.35 1.17
C ASN A 66 -2.14 -14.59 0.25
N ARG A 67 -3.19 -15.09 -0.42
CA ARG A 67 -3.09 -16.15 -1.44
C ARG A 67 -2.52 -15.67 -2.77
N ALA A 68 -2.45 -14.36 -3.02
CA ALA A 68 -1.82 -13.84 -4.22
C ALA A 68 -0.30 -14.08 -4.16
N LYS A 69 0.28 -14.49 -5.29
CA LYS A 69 1.74 -14.68 -5.39
C LYS A 69 2.45 -13.34 -5.20
N GLU A 70 3.65 -13.35 -4.63
CA GLU A 70 4.46 -12.14 -4.58
C GLU A 70 4.73 -11.57 -5.99
N GLY A 71 4.75 -10.26 -6.07
CA GLY A 71 5.15 -9.54 -7.27
C GLY A 71 6.64 -9.71 -7.54
N ARG A 72 7.08 -9.23 -8.70
CA ARG A 72 8.50 -9.14 -9.02
C ARG A 72 8.76 -7.78 -9.61
N LEU A 73 9.52 -6.96 -8.91
CA LEU A 73 9.99 -5.68 -9.44
C LEU A 73 10.80 -5.90 -10.73
N GLY A 74 10.51 -5.13 -11.77
CA GLY A 74 11.21 -5.19 -13.04
C GLY A 74 10.82 -4.05 -13.98
N GLY A 75 11.14 -4.22 -15.26
CA GLY A 75 10.82 -3.26 -16.32
C GLY A 75 9.31 -3.08 -16.51
N GLY A 76 8.90 -1.85 -16.77
CA GLY A 76 7.52 -1.43 -16.93
C GLY A 76 6.81 -1.18 -15.59
N GLN A 77 7.54 -0.76 -14.56
CA GLN A 77 7.00 -0.46 -13.24
C GLN A 77 7.68 0.78 -12.64
N VAL A 78 6.97 1.46 -11.74
CA VAL A 78 7.61 2.35 -10.79
C VAL A 78 8.38 1.48 -9.80
N ALA A 79 9.68 1.68 -9.76
CA ALA A 79 10.59 0.93 -8.92
C ALA A 79 10.67 1.50 -7.51
N ARG A 80 10.55 2.83 -7.36
CA ARG A 80 10.54 3.50 -6.05
C ARG A 80 9.61 4.69 -6.06
N THR A 81 8.89 4.86 -4.96
CA THR A 81 8.14 6.09 -4.67
C THR A 81 9.03 7.02 -3.84
N THR A 82 9.24 8.25 -4.33
CA THR A 82 10.14 9.22 -3.68
C THR A 82 9.32 10.31 -3.00
N TYR A 83 9.47 10.46 -1.68
CA TYR A 83 8.75 11.44 -0.88
C TYR A 83 9.62 12.64 -0.50
N ALA A 84 9.05 13.83 -0.61
CA ALA A 84 9.68 15.08 -0.20
C ALA A 84 9.46 15.32 1.30
N ILE A 85 10.55 15.50 2.03
CA ILE A 85 10.55 15.90 3.44
C ILE A 85 11.23 17.29 3.60
N PRO A 86 10.91 18.05 4.66
CA PRO A 86 11.56 19.33 4.92
C PRO A 86 13.09 19.19 5.12
N LYS A 87 13.83 20.24 4.79
CA LYS A 87 15.27 20.32 5.13
C LYS A 87 15.47 20.24 6.64
N GLY A 88 16.44 19.44 7.08
CA GLY A 88 16.73 19.19 8.49
C GLY A 88 15.94 18.04 9.12
N SER A 89 15.05 17.37 8.37
CA SER A 89 14.23 16.25 8.87
C SER A 89 14.94 14.90 8.82
N ARG A 90 16.11 14.80 8.19
CA ARG A 90 16.79 13.52 7.95
C ARG A 90 17.00 12.71 9.23
N ASP A 91 17.56 13.34 10.27
CA ASP A 91 17.91 12.65 11.51
C ASP A 91 16.65 12.18 12.26
N PHE A 92 15.56 12.94 12.17
CA PHE A 92 14.24 12.52 12.67
C PHE A 92 13.79 11.23 11.96
N TRP A 93 13.86 11.18 10.64
CA TRP A 93 13.40 10.02 9.87
C TRP A 93 14.28 8.79 10.08
N ILE A 94 15.60 8.95 10.14
CA ILE A 94 16.51 7.85 10.47
C ILE A 94 16.17 7.26 11.84
N LYS A 95 16.09 8.11 12.87
CA LYS A 95 15.75 7.66 14.23
C LYS A 95 14.39 6.98 14.26
N ARG A 96 13.41 7.52 13.52
CA ARG A 96 12.06 6.94 13.45
C ARG A 96 12.07 5.56 12.80
N LEU A 97 12.78 5.38 11.69
CA LEU A 97 12.93 4.07 11.06
C LEU A 97 13.56 3.06 12.02
N ASP A 98 14.59 3.46 12.79
CA ASP A 98 15.20 2.63 13.83
C ASP A 98 14.21 2.26 14.95
N ASP A 99 13.46 3.23 15.47
CA ASP A 99 12.47 3.02 16.54
C ASP A 99 11.39 2.00 16.10
N PHE A 100 10.96 2.05 14.83
CA PHE A 100 10.03 1.11 14.23
C PHE A 100 10.68 -0.18 13.70
N LYS A 101 12.00 -0.32 13.82
CA LYS A 101 12.80 -1.47 13.36
C LYS A 101 12.70 -1.71 11.85
N VAL A 102 12.63 -0.64 11.07
CA VAL A 102 12.65 -0.69 9.59
C VAL A 102 14.07 -0.41 9.11
N SER A 103 14.67 -1.37 8.43
CA SER A 103 15.99 -1.20 7.83
C SER A 103 15.97 -0.15 6.72
N TYR A 104 17.01 0.66 6.66
CA TYR A 104 17.18 1.68 5.64
C TYR A 104 18.60 1.71 5.08
N GLU A 105 18.75 2.32 3.90
CA GLU A 105 20.02 2.61 3.26
C GLU A 105 20.04 4.07 2.82
N VAL A 106 21.20 4.74 2.90
CA VAL A 106 21.38 6.06 2.32
C VAL A 106 22.11 5.92 0.99
N VAL A 107 21.49 6.41 -0.08
CA VAL A 107 22.11 6.44 -1.42
C VAL A 107 22.19 7.85 -1.97
N LYS A 108 23.05 8.06 -2.96
CA LYS A 108 23.15 9.32 -3.69
C LYS A 108 22.65 9.21 -5.12
N ARG A 109 21.86 10.19 -5.57
CA ARG A 109 21.41 10.33 -6.95
C ARG A 109 21.34 11.82 -7.30
N PHE A 110 22.07 12.26 -8.34
CA PHE A 110 22.17 13.67 -8.75
C PHE A 110 22.55 14.64 -7.61
N ASP A 111 23.56 14.27 -6.81
CA ASP A 111 24.05 15.03 -5.65
C ASP A 111 23.06 15.21 -4.49
N GLU A 112 21.90 14.56 -4.56
CA GLU A 112 20.95 14.46 -3.46
C GLU A 112 21.10 13.13 -2.73
N GLU A 113 20.89 13.15 -1.41
CA GLU A 113 20.87 11.96 -0.57
C GLU A 113 19.43 11.51 -0.33
N PHE A 114 19.20 10.20 -0.52
CA PHE A 114 17.91 9.56 -0.34
C PHE A 114 18.01 8.50 0.75
N ILE A 115 17.04 8.48 1.67
CA ILE A 115 16.88 7.40 2.66
C ILE A 115 15.93 6.37 2.05
N LEU A 116 16.44 5.21 1.67
CA LEU A 116 15.69 4.11 1.07
C LEU A 116 15.25 3.15 2.15
N PHE A 117 14.01 2.69 2.06
CA PHE A 117 13.44 1.71 2.99
C PHE A 117 12.28 0.97 2.32
N LYS A 118 11.85 -0.13 2.93
CA LYS A 118 10.74 -0.93 2.41
C LYS A 118 9.58 -0.97 3.38
N ASP A 119 8.37 -1.07 2.82
CA ASP A 119 7.20 -1.44 3.62
C ASP A 119 7.13 -2.96 3.88
N LYS A 120 6.11 -3.38 4.64
CA LYS A 120 5.86 -4.80 4.96
C LYS A 120 5.59 -5.68 3.72
N SER A 121 5.16 -5.07 2.62
CA SER A 121 4.91 -5.74 1.33
C SER A 121 6.12 -5.64 0.38
N ASN A 122 7.28 -5.16 0.83
CA ASN A 122 8.49 -4.93 0.03
C ASN A 122 8.40 -3.80 -1.01
N ILE A 123 7.41 -2.90 -0.90
CA ILE A 123 7.36 -1.67 -1.70
C ILE A 123 8.56 -0.80 -1.33
N GLN A 124 9.27 -0.34 -2.35
CA GLN A 124 10.46 0.48 -2.18
C GLN A 124 10.06 1.95 -2.09
N ASN A 125 10.39 2.57 -0.96
CA ASN A 125 10.13 3.97 -0.69
C ASN A 125 11.46 4.68 -0.47
N GLU A 126 11.52 5.97 -0.77
CA GLU A 126 12.68 6.78 -0.43
C GLU A 126 12.28 8.20 0.00
N LEU A 127 12.99 8.76 0.99
CA LEU A 127 12.81 10.13 1.46
C LEU A 127 13.95 11.02 0.97
N VAL A 128 13.64 12.26 0.61
CA VAL A 128 14.64 13.28 0.25
C VAL A 128 14.29 14.64 0.84
N GLU A 129 15.29 15.29 1.42
CA GLU A 129 15.14 16.64 1.94
C GLU A 129 15.17 17.69 0.82
N THR A 130 14.11 18.49 0.74
CA THR A 130 13.97 19.50 -0.30
C THR A 130 13.19 20.72 0.19
N ASP A 131 13.38 21.85 -0.47
CA ASP A 131 12.55 23.06 -0.30
C ASP A 131 11.28 23.04 -1.18
N PHE A 132 11.10 22.00 -2.02
CA PHE A 132 9.95 21.89 -2.92
C PHE A 132 8.64 21.56 -2.21
N GLY A 133 7.54 22.12 -2.70
CA GLY A 133 6.20 21.85 -2.20
C GLY A 133 5.89 22.54 -0.87
N LYS A 134 4.60 22.70 -0.61
CA LYS A 134 4.09 23.30 0.63
C LYS A 134 4.36 22.39 1.83
N MET A 135 4.53 22.97 3.00
CA MET A 135 4.60 22.21 4.25
C MET A 135 3.27 21.48 4.48
N ASN A 136 3.35 20.26 5.02
CA ASN A 136 2.19 19.49 5.44
C ASN A 136 1.94 19.72 6.94
N ASP A 137 0.79 20.29 7.26
CA ASP A 137 0.39 20.62 8.64
C ASP A 137 -0.44 19.50 9.29
N TYR A 138 -0.45 18.30 8.70
CA TYR A 138 -1.02 17.11 9.32
C TYR A 138 0.01 16.48 10.24
N GLU A 139 -0.32 16.39 11.53
CA GLU A 139 0.55 15.79 12.54
C GLU A 139 -0.07 14.50 13.04
N TYR A 140 0.71 13.42 13.06
CA TYR A 140 0.23 12.12 13.52
C TYR A 140 1.36 11.28 14.08
N ASN A 141 1.09 10.61 15.21
CA ASN A 141 2.01 9.66 15.85
C ASN A 141 3.46 10.19 16.02
N GLY A 142 3.61 11.48 16.39
CA GLY A 142 4.90 12.12 16.61
C GLY A 142 5.61 12.64 15.35
N VAL A 143 5.01 12.50 14.16
CA VAL A 143 5.41 13.25 12.97
C VAL A 143 4.76 14.63 13.06
N ASN A 144 5.57 15.67 13.28
CA ASN A 144 5.10 17.06 13.36
C ASN A 144 5.30 17.78 12.01
N LYS A 145 4.77 19.00 11.89
CA LYS A 145 4.88 19.83 10.68
C LYS A 145 6.32 20.01 10.15
N GLU A 146 7.30 20.09 11.05
CA GLU A 146 8.71 20.29 10.70
C GLU A 146 9.34 19.07 10.03
N ASN A 147 8.75 17.88 10.20
CA ASN A 147 9.26 16.62 9.68
C ASN A 147 8.30 15.92 8.71
N ALA A 148 7.05 16.37 8.62
CA ALA A 148 5.99 15.72 7.86
C ALA A 148 6.33 15.60 6.37
N ILE A 149 5.98 14.45 5.79
CA ILE A 149 6.03 14.25 4.34
C ILE A 149 5.11 15.28 3.68
N LYS A 150 5.68 16.05 2.75
CA LYS A 150 4.97 17.11 2.02
C LYS A 150 4.13 16.55 0.87
N GLY A 151 4.58 15.43 0.31
CA GLY A 151 4.03 14.76 -0.86
C GLY A 151 5.14 14.04 -1.61
N PHE A 152 4.93 13.73 -2.88
CA PHE A 152 5.97 13.12 -3.71
C PHE A 152 7.04 14.15 -4.05
N TYR A 153 8.31 13.78 -3.94
CA TYR A 153 9.35 14.42 -4.73
C TYR A 153 9.23 13.97 -6.19
N GLY A 154 8.95 12.68 -6.39
CA GLY A 154 8.87 12.06 -7.69
C GLY A 154 8.72 10.53 -7.60
N ALA A 155 9.14 9.86 -8.67
CA ALA A 155 9.22 8.41 -8.75
C ALA A 155 10.44 7.97 -9.56
N LEU A 156 11.01 6.81 -9.23
CA LEU A 156 12.02 6.14 -10.05
C LEU A 156 11.36 5.03 -10.87
N LEU A 157 11.56 5.04 -12.19
CA LEU A 157 11.03 4.03 -13.10
C LEU A 157 12.11 3.03 -13.52
N TYR A 158 11.72 1.76 -13.59
CA TYR A 158 12.43 0.73 -14.34
C TYR A 158 11.71 0.50 -15.65
N SER A 159 12.42 0.70 -16.76
CA SER A 159 11.86 0.57 -18.11
C SER A 159 12.47 -0.62 -18.85
N LYS A 160 11.67 -1.26 -19.70
CA LYS A 160 12.19 -2.22 -20.70
C LYS A 160 12.91 -1.51 -21.85
N LYS A 161 12.56 -0.25 -22.09
CA LYS A 161 13.03 0.57 -23.21
C LYS A 161 13.32 2.00 -22.74
N PRO A 162 14.39 2.22 -21.94
CA PRO A 162 14.60 3.49 -21.24
C PRO A 162 14.68 4.72 -22.16
N THR A 163 15.29 4.59 -23.34
CA THR A 163 15.38 5.70 -24.29
C THR A 163 14.01 6.08 -24.84
N GLU A 164 13.18 5.10 -25.15
CA GLU A 164 11.83 5.27 -25.67
C GLU A 164 10.89 5.81 -24.59
N THR A 165 11.00 5.33 -23.35
CA THR A 165 10.29 5.92 -22.19
C THR A 165 10.66 7.39 -22.02
N LYS A 166 11.97 7.72 -22.01
CA LYS A 166 12.42 9.12 -21.92
C LYS A 166 11.81 9.98 -23.03
N ASN A 167 11.92 9.53 -24.27
CA ASN A 167 11.41 10.27 -25.43
C ASN A 167 9.89 10.39 -25.39
N PHE A 168 9.16 9.37 -24.91
CA PHE A 168 7.72 9.42 -24.74
C PHE A 168 7.32 10.50 -23.72
N PHE A 169 7.98 10.54 -22.56
CA PHE A 169 7.72 11.57 -21.55
C PHE A 169 8.02 13.00 -22.06
N ILE A 170 9.10 13.17 -22.82
CA ILE A 170 9.44 14.48 -23.41
C ILE A 170 8.43 14.86 -24.52
N ASN A 171 8.17 13.96 -25.46
CA ASN A 171 7.42 14.32 -26.67
C ASN A 171 5.91 14.36 -26.44
N VAL A 172 5.38 13.45 -25.61
CA VAL A 172 3.94 13.34 -25.33
C VAL A 172 3.58 14.18 -24.11
N PHE A 173 4.24 13.96 -22.98
CA PHE A 173 3.90 14.67 -21.72
C PHE A 173 4.56 16.03 -21.58
N LYS A 174 5.44 16.42 -22.52
CA LYS A 174 6.18 17.69 -22.48
C LYS A 174 7.03 17.84 -21.22
N ALA A 175 7.52 16.72 -20.68
CA ALA A 175 8.46 16.73 -19.57
C ALA A 175 9.81 17.31 -20.02
N ASN A 176 10.49 18.04 -19.13
CA ASN A 176 11.80 18.58 -19.40
C ASN A 176 12.87 17.62 -18.88
N LEU A 177 13.86 17.27 -19.71
CA LEU A 177 15.08 16.62 -19.22
C LEU A 177 15.96 17.69 -18.56
N ILE A 178 16.07 17.64 -17.23
CA ILE A 178 16.79 18.67 -16.47
C ILE A 178 18.13 18.18 -15.91
N ASN A 179 18.33 16.87 -15.84
CA ASN A 179 19.60 16.29 -15.43
C ASN A 179 19.79 14.90 -16.06
N GLU A 180 21.03 14.54 -16.31
CA GLU A 180 21.41 13.25 -16.87
C GLU A 180 22.82 12.90 -16.37
N ASN A 181 22.99 11.68 -15.86
CA ASN A 181 24.29 11.13 -15.52
C ASN A 181 24.45 9.73 -16.15
N ASN A 182 25.50 9.00 -15.82
CA ASN A 182 25.77 7.69 -16.41
C ASN A 182 24.65 6.66 -16.19
N ASN A 183 23.87 6.78 -15.11
CA ASN A 183 22.88 5.78 -14.68
C ASN A 183 21.44 6.25 -14.86
N TYR A 184 21.17 7.55 -14.82
CA TYR A 184 19.81 8.07 -14.70
C TYR A 184 19.54 9.24 -15.65
N TYR A 185 18.29 9.33 -16.11
CA TYR A 185 17.68 10.56 -16.61
C TYR A 185 16.79 11.15 -15.50
N ARG A 186 16.78 12.48 -15.33
CA ARG A 186 15.79 13.18 -14.51
C ARG A 186 14.90 14.05 -15.38
N LEU A 187 13.63 13.66 -15.44
CA LEU A 187 12.58 14.38 -16.11
C LEU A 187 11.79 15.19 -15.09
N SER A 188 11.40 16.41 -15.43
CA SER A 188 10.59 17.28 -14.58
C SER A 188 9.33 17.76 -15.27
N PHE A 189 8.25 17.81 -14.51
CA PHE A 189 7.03 18.51 -14.87
C PHE A 189 6.97 19.91 -14.22
N ASP A 190 5.96 20.68 -14.60
CA ASP A 190 5.70 22.02 -14.05
C ASP A 190 4.77 21.94 -12.83
N SER A 191 5.30 21.38 -11.74
CA SER A 191 4.62 21.27 -10.45
C SER A 191 5.55 21.61 -9.28
N GLU A 192 4.97 22.07 -8.19
CA GLU A 192 5.65 22.33 -6.92
C GLU A 192 5.91 21.04 -6.12
N ILE A 193 5.11 19.99 -6.36
CA ILE A 193 5.20 18.66 -5.72
C ILE A 193 4.89 17.55 -6.75
N GLY A 194 5.38 16.34 -6.56
CA GLY A 194 5.27 15.26 -7.57
C GLY A 194 5.95 15.66 -8.88
N LYS A 195 7.09 16.36 -8.76
CA LYS A 195 7.71 17.08 -9.86
C LYS A 195 8.53 16.19 -10.79
N TYR A 196 9.18 15.16 -10.24
CA TYR A 196 10.20 14.42 -10.96
C TYR A 196 9.79 13.00 -11.33
N VAL A 197 10.31 12.57 -12.48
CA VAL A 197 10.38 11.17 -12.87
C VAL A 197 11.84 10.89 -13.18
N ASP A 198 12.49 10.15 -12.28
CA ASP A 198 13.81 9.60 -12.52
C ASP A 198 13.65 8.29 -13.28
N LEU A 199 14.50 8.07 -14.27
CA LEU A 199 14.49 6.87 -15.10
C LEU A 199 15.87 6.25 -15.09
N ASP A 200 15.95 5.00 -14.66
CA ASP A 200 17.17 4.21 -14.80
C ASP A 200 17.44 3.93 -16.29
N LYS A 201 18.67 4.21 -16.73
CA LYS A 201 19.12 3.98 -18.11
C LYS A 201 19.27 2.51 -18.43
N LYS A 202 19.37 1.65 -17.41
CA LYS A 202 19.39 0.19 -17.58
C LYS A 202 18.03 -0.29 -18.07
N SER A 203 18.04 -1.17 -19.07
CA SER A 203 16.86 -1.95 -19.47
C SER A 203 16.67 -3.13 -18.52
N TYR A 204 15.42 -3.35 -18.11
CA TYR A 204 15.04 -4.41 -17.19
C TYR A 204 14.06 -5.38 -17.84
N GLU A 205 14.17 -6.66 -17.47
CA GLU A 205 13.16 -7.67 -17.81
C GLU A 205 11.81 -7.34 -17.18
N GLN A 206 10.72 -7.76 -17.84
CA GLN A 206 9.35 -7.46 -17.42
C GLN A 206 9.10 -7.85 -15.95
N GLY A 207 8.62 -6.87 -15.18
CA GLY A 207 8.13 -7.09 -13.81
C GLY A 207 6.84 -7.91 -13.79
N ARG A 208 6.54 -8.53 -12.65
CA ARG A 208 5.27 -9.24 -12.40
C ARG A 208 4.44 -8.41 -11.43
N LEU A 209 3.32 -7.89 -11.92
CA LEU A 209 2.34 -7.15 -11.10
C LEU A 209 1.67 -8.11 -10.11
N SER A 210 1.86 -7.84 -8.82
CA SER A 210 1.17 -8.47 -7.69
C SER A 210 1.58 -7.77 -6.39
N ILE A 211 1.28 -8.36 -5.23
CA ILE A 211 1.72 -7.89 -3.90
C ILE A 211 3.20 -7.49 -3.92
N GLY A 212 3.50 -6.27 -3.47
CA GLY A 212 4.85 -5.74 -3.46
C GLY A 212 5.28 -5.07 -4.76
N THR A 213 4.33 -4.63 -5.59
CA THR A 213 4.62 -3.82 -6.77
C THR A 213 3.69 -2.62 -6.93
N VAL A 214 4.22 -1.54 -7.49
CA VAL A 214 3.41 -0.41 -7.94
C VAL A 214 2.64 -0.81 -9.20
N HIS A 215 1.34 -0.59 -9.18
CA HIS A 215 0.43 -0.92 -10.27
C HIS A 215 0.51 0.10 -11.41
N HIS A 216 0.40 1.40 -11.09
CA HIS A 216 0.48 2.47 -12.08
C HIS A 216 1.01 3.78 -11.49
N LEU A 217 1.44 4.67 -12.39
CA LEU A 217 1.76 6.07 -12.10
C LEU A 217 0.70 6.96 -12.73
N ALA A 218 -0.01 7.74 -11.93
CA ALA A 218 -0.98 8.70 -12.43
C ALA A 218 -0.37 10.10 -12.58
N LEU A 219 -0.68 10.77 -13.68
CA LEU A 219 -0.23 12.13 -14.00
C LEU A 219 -1.42 13.07 -14.14
N THR A 220 -1.29 14.27 -13.59
CA THR A 220 -2.34 15.28 -13.57
C THR A 220 -2.46 15.98 -14.92
N VAL A 221 -3.69 16.02 -15.46
CA VAL A 221 -4.08 16.78 -16.66
C VAL A 221 -5.39 17.52 -16.42
N SER A 222 -5.70 18.54 -17.22
CA SER A 222 -7.04 19.14 -17.20
C SER A 222 -8.07 18.22 -17.85
N ASN A 223 -9.36 18.40 -17.54
CA ASN A 223 -10.45 17.65 -18.18
C ASN A 223 -10.39 17.75 -19.71
N GLU A 224 -10.15 18.95 -20.25
CA GLU A 224 -10.03 19.16 -21.70
C GLU A 224 -8.81 18.43 -22.29
N ASP A 225 -7.69 18.42 -21.57
CA ASP A 225 -6.48 17.75 -22.03
C ASP A 225 -6.59 16.22 -21.93
N LEU A 226 -7.40 15.66 -21.02
CA LEU A 226 -7.60 14.21 -20.88
C LEU A 226 -8.04 13.57 -22.22
N TYR A 227 -9.08 14.13 -22.84
CA TYR A 227 -9.60 13.64 -24.12
C TYR A 227 -8.61 13.83 -25.26
N LYS A 228 -7.92 14.98 -25.31
CA LYS A 228 -6.88 15.26 -26.31
C LYS A 228 -5.71 14.30 -26.20
N TYR A 229 -5.30 13.95 -24.97
CA TYR A 229 -4.25 12.98 -24.74
C TYR A 229 -4.66 11.58 -25.16
N LYS A 230 -5.91 11.16 -24.87
CA LYS A 230 -6.43 9.87 -25.33
C LYS A 230 -6.30 9.75 -26.86
N GLU A 231 -6.82 10.72 -27.61
CA GLU A 231 -6.74 10.74 -29.07
C GLU A 231 -5.28 10.73 -29.58
N ALA A 232 -4.42 11.57 -28.98
CA ALA A 232 -3.02 11.67 -29.39
C ALA A 232 -2.23 10.38 -29.14
N VAL A 233 -2.48 9.69 -28.03
CA VAL A 233 -1.81 8.42 -27.69
C VAL A 233 -2.35 7.27 -28.55
N GLU A 234 -3.65 7.24 -28.84
CA GLU A 234 -4.26 6.27 -29.76
C GLU A 234 -3.73 6.41 -31.19
N ALA A 235 -3.52 7.66 -31.65
CA ALA A 235 -2.91 7.93 -32.96
C ALA A 235 -1.48 7.41 -33.09
N MET A 236 -0.80 7.12 -31.97
CA MET A 236 0.52 6.47 -31.93
C MET A 236 0.43 4.93 -31.97
N GLY A 237 -0.77 4.35 -32.07
CA GLY A 237 -1.00 2.91 -32.06
C GLY A 237 -0.98 2.28 -30.66
N ILE A 238 -1.08 3.08 -29.60
CA ILE A 238 -1.15 2.62 -28.21
C ILE A 238 -2.62 2.49 -27.82
N PHE A 239 -3.01 1.33 -27.28
CA PHE A 239 -4.34 1.16 -26.71
C PHE A 239 -4.51 2.00 -25.45
N VAL A 240 -5.56 2.82 -25.42
CA VAL A 240 -5.98 3.62 -24.27
C VAL A 240 -7.35 3.15 -23.83
N SER A 241 -7.57 2.99 -22.51
CA SER A 241 -8.88 2.64 -21.98
C SER A 241 -9.95 3.67 -22.35
N ASP A 242 -11.21 3.30 -22.21
CA ASP A 242 -12.29 4.28 -22.11
C ASP A 242 -12.07 5.21 -20.91
N VAL A 243 -12.69 6.39 -20.95
CA VAL A 243 -12.69 7.33 -19.83
C VAL A 243 -13.48 6.71 -18.69
N LYS A 244 -12.83 6.55 -17.54
CA LYS A 244 -13.43 6.01 -16.33
C LYS A 244 -13.73 7.14 -15.35
N ASN A 245 -14.96 7.20 -14.86
CA ASN A 245 -15.32 8.01 -13.71
C ASN A 245 -15.01 7.23 -12.43
N ARG A 246 -14.14 7.77 -11.57
CA ARG A 246 -13.75 7.18 -10.28
C ARG A 246 -14.40 7.92 -9.10
N ASP A 247 -15.49 8.61 -9.36
CA ASP A 247 -16.23 9.54 -8.49
C ASP A 247 -15.44 10.72 -7.90
N PHE A 248 -14.12 10.63 -7.85
CA PHE A 248 -13.22 11.69 -7.37
C PHE A 248 -12.59 12.46 -8.54
N PHE A 249 -12.34 11.76 -9.65
CA PHE A 249 -11.73 12.26 -10.88
C PHE A 249 -12.09 11.36 -12.07
N GLU A 250 -11.90 11.89 -13.27
CA GLU A 250 -11.93 11.12 -14.52
C GLU A 250 -10.52 10.65 -14.87
N SER A 251 -10.41 9.47 -15.47
CA SER A 251 -9.11 8.89 -15.80
C SER A 251 -9.11 8.06 -17.08
N VAL A 252 -7.94 7.98 -17.73
CA VAL A 252 -7.65 7.00 -18.79
C VAL A 252 -6.33 6.29 -18.50
N TYR A 253 -6.23 5.04 -18.94
CA TYR A 253 -5.07 4.18 -18.68
C TYR A 253 -4.46 3.67 -19.98
N PHE A 254 -3.13 3.63 -20.04
CA PHE A 254 -2.39 2.99 -21.13
C PHE A 254 -1.00 2.56 -20.67
N ARG A 255 -0.29 1.80 -21.51
CA ARG A 255 1.11 1.44 -21.27
C ARG A 255 2.01 2.30 -22.15
N GLU A 256 2.96 3.00 -21.54
CA GLU A 256 4.02 3.68 -22.28
C GLU A 256 5.01 2.67 -22.89
N PRO A 257 5.87 3.05 -23.85
CA PRO A 257 6.73 2.11 -24.60
C PRO A 257 7.63 1.19 -23.75
N GLY A 258 8.04 1.65 -22.56
CA GLY A 258 8.81 0.88 -21.57
C GLY A 258 7.99 -0.13 -20.76
N GLY A 259 6.67 -0.09 -20.84
CA GLY A 259 5.71 -1.00 -20.22
C GLY A 259 5.00 -0.47 -18.97
N THR A 260 5.41 0.69 -18.44
CA THR A 260 4.80 1.29 -17.24
C THR A 260 3.35 1.64 -17.54
N ILE A 261 2.44 1.25 -16.64
CA ILE A 261 1.04 1.69 -16.73
C ILE A 261 1.00 3.15 -16.31
N ILE A 262 0.62 4.01 -17.26
CA ILE A 262 0.34 5.42 -17.02
C ILE A 262 -1.16 5.59 -16.92
N GLU A 263 -1.56 6.34 -15.90
CA GLU A 263 -2.88 6.93 -15.80
C GLU A 263 -2.77 8.43 -16.07
N LEU A 264 -3.69 8.99 -16.85
CA LEU A 264 -3.91 10.43 -16.87
C LEU A 264 -5.19 10.68 -16.09
N ALA A 265 -5.09 11.49 -15.03
CA ALA A 265 -6.19 11.77 -14.11
C ALA A 265 -6.48 13.27 -14.09
N SER A 266 -7.77 13.62 -14.07
CA SER A 266 -8.21 15.00 -14.02
C SER A 266 -7.94 15.68 -12.67
N GLU A 267 -7.83 17.01 -12.69
CA GLU A 267 -7.50 17.83 -11.51
C GLU A 267 -8.57 17.93 -10.41
N THR A 268 -9.77 17.40 -10.61
CA THR A 268 -10.83 17.57 -9.62
C THR A 268 -10.49 16.83 -8.33
N SER A 269 -10.38 17.56 -7.23
CA SER A 269 -10.07 17.04 -5.89
C SER A 269 -11.32 16.47 -5.24
N GLY A 270 -12.05 15.56 -5.90
CA GLY A 270 -13.34 15.05 -5.39
C GLY A 270 -13.25 14.41 -4.00
N PHE A 271 -12.04 14.14 -3.49
CA PHE A 271 -11.78 13.81 -2.08
C PHE A 271 -12.15 14.90 -1.08
N ILE A 272 -11.99 16.18 -1.43
CA ILE A 272 -12.36 17.30 -0.54
C ILE A 272 -13.88 17.48 -0.50
N GLU A 273 -14.54 17.28 -1.64
CA GLU A 273 -16.01 17.33 -1.72
C GLU A 273 -16.65 16.17 -0.94
N LYS A 274 -15.94 15.04 -0.83
CA LYS A 274 -16.37 13.86 -0.08
C LYS A 274 -15.59 13.77 1.23
N GLU A 275 -16.05 14.49 2.25
CA GLU A 275 -15.56 14.57 3.64
C GLU A 275 -14.43 13.57 3.98
N ILE A 276 -13.25 14.08 4.33
CA ILE A 276 -12.09 13.25 4.66
C ILE A 276 -12.36 12.47 5.96
N ASP A 277 -12.14 11.16 5.92
CA ASP A 277 -12.29 10.25 7.06
C ASP A 277 -10.90 9.70 7.45
N ASP A 278 -10.25 10.38 8.40
CA ASP A 278 -8.92 10.03 8.89
C ASP A 278 -8.93 9.06 10.07
N GLU A 279 -10.10 8.76 10.62
CA GLU A 279 -10.31 7.67 11.58
C GLU A 279 -10.59 6.34 10.86
N GLY A 280 -10.94 6.39 9.57
CA GLY A 280 -11.25 5.23 8.74
C GLY A 280 -12.51 4.51 9.20
N LEU A 281 -13.49 5.26 9.74
CA LEU A 281 -14.73 4.72 10.29
C LEU A 281 -15.71 4.29 9.19
N ASP A 282 -15.77 5.03 8.09
CA ASP A 282 -16.73 4.84 7.02
C ASP A 282 -16.11 4.05 5.87
N LEU A 283 -16.90 3.14 5.29
CA LEU A 283 -16.51 2.44 4.07
C LEU A 283 -17.19 3.11 2.87
N TYR A 284 -16.39 3.75 2.02
CA TYR A 284 -16.89 4.35 0.79
C TYR A 284 -17.13 3.28 -0.29
N LEU A 285 -18.35 3.22 -0.80
CA LEU A 285 -18.72 2.37 -1.91
C LEU A 285 -19.14 3.26 -3.09
N PRO A 286 -18.68 2.96 -4.31
CA PRO A 286 -19.31 3.48 -5.51
C PRO A 286 -20.80 3.09 -5.55
N GLU A 287 -21.64 3.91 -6.17
CA GLU A 287 -23.10 3.73 -6.21
C GLU A 287 -23.50 2.31 -6.66
N HIS A 288 -22.82 1.76 -7.67
CA HIS A 288 -23.09 0.42 -8.21
C HIS A 288 -22.73 -0.74 -7.27
N PHE A 289 -22.10 -0.47 -6.12
CA PHE A 289 -21.81 -1.46 -5.09
C PHE A 289 -22.59 -1.27 -3.80
N GLU A 290 -23.36 -0.18 -3.63
CA GLU A 290 -24.08 0.11 -2.38
C GLU A 290 -25.03 -1.02 -1.94
N GLU A 291 -25.62 -1.77 -2.89
CA GLU A 291 -26.45 -2.95 -2.58
C GLU A 291 -25.70 -4.06 -1.80
N LYS A 292 -24.36 -4.07 -1.87
CA LYS A 292 -23.48 -5.04 -1.19
C LYS A 292 -22.90 -4.54 0.13
N ARG A 293 -23.28 -3.35 0.61
CA ARG A 293 -22.67 -2.73 1.81
C ARG A 293 -22.63 -3.66 3.02
N ILE A 294 -23.76 -4.26 3.38
CA ILE A 294 -23.87 -5.12 4.57
C ILE A 294 -22.95 -6.34 4.43
N GLU A 295 -22.96 -7.00 3.26
CA GLU A 295 -22.10 -8.15 2.95
C GLU A 295 -20.61 -7.77 3.07
N LEU A 296 -20.21 -6.68 2.44
CA LEU A 296 -18.82 -6.23 2.43
C LEU A 296 -18.32 -5.82 3.82
N GLU A 297 -19.13 -5.13 4.61
CA GLU A 297 -18.78 -4.77 6.00
C GLU A 297 -18.70 -6.00 6.92
N GLU A 298 -19.39 -7.10 6.60
CA GLU A 298 -19.32 -8.37 7.33
C GLU A 298 -18.14 -9.25 6.89
N GLU A 299 -17.66 -9.13 5.65
CA GLU A 299 -16.57 -9.95 5.13
C GLU A 299 -15.20 -9.30 5.23
N LEU A 300 -15.09 -8.01 4.90
CA LEU A 300 -13.79 -7.34 4.79
C LEU A 300 -13.02 -7.33 6.10
N THR A 301 -11.68 -7.31 5.99
CA THR A 301 -10.80 -7.29 7.15
C THR A 301 -10.99 -5.99 7.94
N PRO A 302 -11.32 -6.05 9.25
CA PRO A 302 -11.40 -4.86 10.08
C PRO A 302 -10.07 -4.10 10.10
N ILE A 303 -10.17 -2.77 9.98
CA ILE A 303 -9.03 -1.87 10.06
C ILE A 303 -9.24 -0.83 11.16
N PHE A 304 -8.14 -0.37 11.75
CA PHE A 304 -8.12 0.59 12.84
C PHE A 304 -7.04 1.63 12.58
N VAL A 305 -7.41 2.90 12.53
CA VAL A 305 -6.45 4.01 12.41
C VAL A 305 -6.10 4.50 13.80
N THR A 306 -5.15 3.82 14.44
CA THR A 306 -4.69 4.20 15.78
C THR A 306 -3.16 4.34 15.82
N PRO A 307 -2.60 5.27 16.62
CA PRO A 307 -1.16 5.41 16.71
C PRO A 307 -0.50 4.14 17.29
N VAL A 308 0.36 3.49 16.51
CA VAL A 308 1.16 2.34 16.95
C VAL A 308 2.63 2.73 17.17
N LYS A 309 3.27 2.03 18.11
CA LYS A 309 4.71 2.20 18.41
C LYS A 309 5.60 1.16 17.74
N GLU A 310 5.01 0.12 17.18
CA GLU A 310 5.70 -0.99 16.52
C GLU A 310 4.83 -1.55 15.40
N LEU A 311 5.45 -1.99 14.32
CA LEU A 311 4.77 -2.67 13.22
C LEU A 311 4.62 -4.16 13.54
N LYS A 312 3.41 -4.69 13.41
CA LYS A 312 3.08 -6.08 13.70
C LYS A 312 2.60 -6.79 12.45
N ASP A 313 2.63 -8.11 12.51
CA ASP A 313 1.98 -8.97 11.53
C ASP A 313 0.64 -9.40 12.10
N TYR A 314 -0.38 -9.50 11.26
CA TYR A 314 -1.75 -9.78 11.67
C TYR A 314 -2.21 -11.13 11.10
N PRO A 315 -2.66 -12.09 11.94
CA PRO A 315 -2.92 -13.46 11.50
C PRO A 315 -4.35 -13.68 10.98
N TYR A 316 -5.05 -12.62 10.58
CA TYR A 316 -6.42 -12.67 10.10
C TYR A 316 -6.53 -12.03 8.71
N THR A 317 -7.55 -12.38 7.95
CA THR A 317 -7.74 -11.91 6.55
C THR A 317 -9.17 -11.49 6.23
N ASN A 318 -10.05 -11.57 7.22
CA ASN A 318 -11.46 -11.19 7.14
C ASN A 318 -12.00 -10.96 8.56
N ARG A 319 -13.21 -10.42 8.66
CA ARG A 319 -13.85 -10.11 9.95
C ARG A 319 -14.05 -11.34 10.84
N LYS A 320 -14.41 -12.48 10.26
CA LYS A 320 -14.61 -13.72 11.02
C LYS A 320 -13.31 -14.19 11.69
N GLU A 321 -12.21 -14.19 10.95
CA GLU A 321 -10.89 -14.51 11.48
C GLU A 321 -10.43 -13.49 12.53
N TYR A 322 -10.72 -12.20 12.31
CA TYR A 322 -10.44 -11.15 13.30
C TYR A 322 -11.19 -11.41 14.62
N LEU A 323 -12.50 -11.70 14.58
CA LEU A 323 -13.28 -11.95 15.79
C LEU A 323 -12.78 -13.19 16.55
N MET A 324 -12.35 -14.23 15.82
CA MET A 324 -11.70 -15.40 16.43
C MET A 324 -10.36 -15.04 17.08
N TYR A 325 -9.55 -14.24 16.38
CA TYR A 325 -8.28 -13.74 16.89
C TYR A 325 -8.48 -12.89 18.16
N GLU A 326 -9.40 -11.93 18.15
CA GLU A 326 -9.73 -11.07 19.28
C GLU A 326 -10.23 -11.89 20.47
N TYR A 327 -11.14 -12.84 20.24
CA TYR A 327 -11.60 -13.74 21.29
C TYR A 327 -10.44 -14.50 21.92
N HIS A 328 -9.52 -15.03 21.12
CA HIS A 328 -8.32 -15.72 21.61
C HIS A 328 -7.39 -14.80 22.42
N GLN A 329 -7.19 -13.56 21.98
CA GLN A 329 -6.44 -12.55 22.75
C GLN A 329 -7.12 -12.23 24.09
N SER A 330 -8.46 -12.16 24.12
CA SER A 330 -9.22 -11.91 25.35
C SER A 330 -9.02 -13.04 26.38
N LEU A 331 -8.96 -14.30 25.93
CA LEU A 331 -8.69 -15.45 26.78
C LEU A 331 -7.26 -15.38 27.35
N LEU A 332 -6.28 -15.07 26.50
CA LEU A 332 -4.88 -14.88 26.93
C LEU A 332 -4.72 -13.79 27.98
N SER A 333 -5.35 -12.63 27.74
CA SER A 333 -5.32 -11.50 28.67
C SER A 333 -5.87 -11.91 30.05
N LYS A 334 -7.01 -12.61 30.07
CA LYS A 334 -7.58 -13.15 31.32
C LYS A 334 -6.64 -14.14 32.01
N ILE A 335 -6.04 -15.07 31.27
CA ILE A 335 -5.07 -16.04 31.82
C ILE A 335 -3.86 -15.33 32.45
N ASN A 336 -3.32 -14.32 31.75
CA ASN A 336 -2.19 -13.52 32.22
C ASN A 336 -2.55 -12.69 33.44
N ASN A 337 -3.77 -12.14 33.50
CA ASN A 337 -4.26 -11.42 34.66
C ASN A 337 -4.33 -12.33 35.90
N PHE A 338 -4.87 -13.55 35.78
CA PHE A 338 -4.83 -14.51 36.88
C PHE A 338 -3.41 -14.88 37.30
N ALA A 339 -2.48 -15.02 36.34
CA ALA A 339 -1.08 -15.27 36.65
C ALA A 339 -0.42 -14.09 37.40
N LYS A 340 -0.83 -12.85 37.10
CA LYS A 340 -0.39 -11.65 37.83
C LYS A 340 -0.94 -11.63 39.25
N ILE A 341 -2.25 -11.82 39.43
CA ILE A 341 -2.88 -11.87 40.76
C ILE A 341 -2.24 -12.97 41.62
N ALA A 342 -1.98 -14.14 41.04
CA ALA A 342 -1.34 -15.26 41.74
C ALA A 342 0.09 -14.98 42.25
N LYS A 343 0.76 -13.95 41.71
CA LYS A 343 2.06 -13.48 42.23
C LYS A 343 1.91 -12.54 43.43
N GLU A 344 0.75 -11.90 43.57
CA GLU A 344 0.45 -10.91 44.61
C GLU A 344 -0.29 -11.56 45.79
N ARG A 345 -1.18 -12.52 45.53
CA ARG A 345 -1.92 -13.28 46.54
C ARG A 345 -2.35 -14.66 46.03
N GLU A 346 -2.76 -15.53 46.95
CA GLU A 346 -3.46 -16.75 46.57
C GLU A 346 -4.79 -16.43 45.86
N LEU A 347 -5.10 -17.22 44.83
CA LEU A 347 -6.36 -17.12 44.09
C LEU A 347 -7.50 -17.74 44.89
N THR A 348 -8.70 -17.18 44.80
CA THR A 348 -9.90 -17.80 45.39
C THR A 348 -10.28 -19.07 44.63
N LYS A 349 -11.16 -19.89 45.22
CA LYS A 349 -11.66 -21.10 44.55
C LYS A 349 -12.39 -20.77 43.24
N GLU A 350 -13.14 -19.67 43.22
CA GLU A 350 -13.84 -19.17 42.05
C GLU A 350 -12.86 -18.74 40.95
N GLU A 351 -11.79 -18.00 41.31
CA GLU A 351 -10.75 -17.57 40.37
C GLU A 351 -9.96 -18.75 39.80
N ILE A 352 -9.68 -19.78 40.60
CA ILE A 352 -9.03 -21.01 40.14
C ILE A 352 -9.91 -21.69 39.09
N LYS A 353 -11.21 -21.85 39.38
CA LYS A 353 -12.18 -22.47 38.47
C LYS A 353 -12.33 -21.67 37.18
N GLU A 354 -12.41 -20.35 37.26
CA GLU A 354 -12.49 -19.49 36.08
C GLU A 354 -11.21 -19.59 35.25
N ARG A 355 -10.03 -19.51 35.87
CA ARG A 355 -8.74 -19.67 35.19
C ARG A 355 -8.63 -20.99 34.44
N GLU A 356 -9.05 -22.10 35.06
CA GLU A 356 -9.07 -23.42 34.42
C GLU A 356 -10.03 -23.46 33.24
N LEU A 357 -11.24 -22.93 33.39
CA LEU A 357 -12.21 -22.82 32.31
C LEU A 357 -11.65 -21.99 31.14
N THR A 358 -11.04 -20.83 31.41
CA THR A 358 -10.42 -19.97 30.39
C THR A 358 -9.27 -20.68 29.69
N ARG A 359 -8.40 -21.38 30.44
CA ARG A 359 -7.29 -22.17 29.87
C ARG A 359 -7.79 -23.31 28.98
N ASN A 360 -8.83 -24.03 29.39
CA ASN A 360 -9.41 -25.10 28.59
C ASN A 360 -9.98 -24.57 27.28
N LYS A 361 -10.75 -23.47 27.32
CA LYS A 361 -11.25 -22.78 26.12
C LYS A 361 -10.12 -22.32 25.19
N TYR A 362 -9.05 -21.79 25.77
CA TYR A 362 -7.86 -21.36 25.02
C TYR A 362 -7.18 -22.54 24.29
N ILE A 363 -6.94 -23.65 25.00
CA ILE A 363 -6.33 -24.86 24.43
C ILE A 363 -7.23 -25.48 23.36
N GLU A 364 -8.54 -25.53 23.59
CA GLU A 364 -9.51 -26.05 22.63
C GLU A 364 -9.49 -25.27 21.31
N ASN A 365 -9.47 -23.93 21.38
CA ASN A 365 -9.35 -23.09 20.19
C ASN A 365 -8.05 -23.34 19.41
N ILE A 366 -6.92 -23.47 20.10
CA ILE A 366 -5.65 -23.81 19.44
C ILE A 366 -5.73 -25.15 18.75
N ARG A 367 -6.30 -26.17 19.43
CA ARG A 367 -6.45 -27.51 18.84
C ARG A 367 -7.34 -27.48 17.62
N ASN A 368 -8.47 -26.79 17.68
CA ASN A 368 -9.39 -26.68 16.55
C ASN A 368 -8.75 -25.93 15.36
N GLY A 369 -8.01 -24.85 15.63
CA GLY A 369 -7.25 -24.14 14.59
C GLY A 369 -6.14 -25.00 13.98
N PHE A 370 -5.40 -25.76 14.79
CA PHE A 370 -4.37 -26.68 14.33
C PHE A 370 -4.95 -27.83 13.50
N MET A 371 -6.06 -28.43 13.95
CA MET A 371 -6.75 -29.48 13.19
C MET A 371 -7.27 -28.96 11.86
N GLY A 372 -7.85 -27.76 11.83
CA GLY A 372 -8.25 -27.12 10.57
C GLY A 372 -7.08 -26.87 9.62
N LEU A 373 -5.90 -26.50 10.13
CA LEU A 373 -4.69 -26.38 9.32
C LEU A 373 -4.26 -27.74 8.76
N VAL A 374 -4.25 -28.78 9.60
CA VAL A 374 -3.94 -30.16 9.17
C VAL A 374 -4.92 -30.62 8.08
N ASP A 375 -6.21 -30.35 8.24
CA ASP A 375 -7.26 -30.69 7.25
C ASP A 375 -7.09 -29.91 5.93
N SER A 376 -6.53 -28.70 5.99
CA SER A 376 -6.29 -27.87 4.81
C SER A 376 -5.07 -28.32 3.99
N ILE A 377 -4.14 -29.06 4.61
CA ILE A 377 -3.00 -29.64 3.89
C ILE A 377 -3.54 -30.79 3.05
N LYS A 378 -3.46 -30.64 1.73
CA LYS A 378 -3.83 -31.67 0.78
C LYS A 378 -2.57 -32.41 0.32
N VAL A 379 -2.66 -33.73 0.32
CA VAL A 379 -1.59 -34.66 -0.05
C VAL A 379 -2.15 -35.64 -1.07
N GLU A 380 -1.32 -36.00 -2.04
CA GLU A 380 -1.65 -36.96 -3.09
C GLU A 380 -1.28 -38.36 -2.59
N ASP A 381 -2.25 -39.28 -2.57
CA ASP A 381 -2.01 -40.67 -2.13
C ASP A 381 -1.33 -41.52 -3.22
N GLU A 382 -0.96 -42.77 -2.90
CA GLU A 382 -0.30 -43.70 -3.84
C GLU A 382 -1.10 -43.99 -5.13
N LYS A 383 -2.38 -43.59 -5.18
CA LYS A 383 -3.27 -43.78 -6.34
C LYS A 383 -3.49 -42.48 -7.13
N GLY A 384 -2.84 -41.38 -6.74
CA GLY A 384 -2.99 -40.06 -7.36
C GLY A 384 -4.23 -39.30 -6.90
N GLU A 385 -4.89 -39.72 -5.81
CA GLU A 385 -6.05 -39.01 -5.27
C GLU A 385 -5.60 -37.96 -4.24
N VAL A 386 -6.02 -36.71 -4.43
CA VAL A 386 -5.71 -35.59 -3.53
C VAL A 386 -6.71 -35.57 -2.37
N LYS A 387 -6.24 -35.84 -1.14
CA LYS A 387 -7.06 -35.86 0.09
C LYS A 387 -6.47 -35.01 1.21
N PRO A 388 -7.28 -34.57 2.19
CA PRO A 388 -6.79 -33.95 3.42
C PRO A 388 -5.79 -34.85 4.15
N LEU A 389 -4.72 -34.27 4.70
CA LEU A 389 -3.69 -34.99 5.46
C LEU A 389 -4.27 -35.78 6.64
N SER A 390 -5.37 -35.30 7.24
CA SER A 390 -6.08 -35.95 8.33
C SER A 390 -6.78 -37.26 7.94
N GLU A 391 -7.05 -37.47 6.65
CA GLU A 391 -7.70 -38.68 6.13
C GLU A 391 -6.70 -39.76 5.70
N ILE A 392 -5.41 -39.44 5.62
CA ILE A 392 -4.37 -40.38 5.18
C ILE A 392 -3.93 -41.28 6.35
N LYS A 393 -3.98 -42.60 6.15
CA LYS A 393 -3.48 -43.56 7.15
C LYS A 393 -1.96 -43.63 7.10
N LYS A 394 -1.34 -43.85 8.27
CA LYS A 394 0.12 -43.94 8.43
C LYS A 394 0.67 -45.04 7.50
N GLY A 395 1.31 -44.66 6.39
CA GLY A 395 1.88 -45.57 5.40
C GLY A 395 1.54 -45.28 3.93
N GLU A 396 0.66 -44.32 3.63
CA GLU A 396 0.15 -44.04 2.26
C GLU A 396 0.75 -42.77 1.60
N ILE A 397 1.85 -42.21 2.11
CA ILE A 397 2.43 -40.94 1.62
C ILE A 397 3.67 -41.22 0.77
N ILE A 398 3.66 -40.83 -0.51
CA ILE A 398 4.84 -40.76 -1.39
C ILE A 398 5.34 -39.30 -1.42
N GLN A 399 6.66 -39.16 -1.57
CA GLN A 399 7.51 -37.98 -1.34
C GLN A 399 7.06 -36.68 -1.99
#